data_AF-A0A195BZ23-F1
#
_entry.id   AF-A0A195BZ23-F1
#
_cell.length_a   1.000
_cell.length_b   1.000
_cell.length_c   1.000
_cell.angle_alpha   90.00
_cell.angle_beta   90.00
_cell.angle_gamma   90.00
#
_symmetry.space_group_name_H-M   'P 1'
#
loop_
_entity.id
_entity.type
_entity.pdbx_description
1 polymer ?
#
loop_
_entity_poly.entity_id
_entity_poly.type
_entity_poly.pdbx_seq_one_letter_code
_entity_poly.pdbx_strand_id
1 'polypeptide(L)' 'IKPPLCIHPSVSGCTFPEEWYGRWFQSGVPDLVTVNGSEITSKGVCVEKNGDKFLVHDT' A
#
# COMPACT_ATOMS: atom_id res chain seq x y z
N ILE A 1 -0.61 20.54 20.00
CA ILE A 1 0.66 20.62 19.24
C ILE A 1 0.91 19.24 18.68
N LYS A 2 0.56 18.99 17.41
CA LYS A 2 0.85 17.71 16.74
C LYS A 2 2.37 17.64 16.60
N PRO A 3 3.05 16.60 17.11
CA PRO A 3 4.50 16.53 17.02
C PRO A 3 4.92 16.49 15.54
N PRO A 4 6.11 17.01 15.19
CA PRO A 4 6.61 16.93 13.83
C PRO A 4 6.75 15.45 13.48
N LEU A 5 6.42 15.09 12.24
CA LEU A 5 6.49 13.72 11.74
C LEU A 5 7.78 13.04 12.21
N CYS A 6 7.63 11.88 12.86
CA CYS A 6 8.75 11.13 13.43
C CYS A 6 9.77 10.77 12.34
N ILE A 7 10.99 11.28 12.46
CA ILE A 7 12.17 10.68 11.83
C ILE A 7 12.53 9.44 12.66
N HIS A 8 11.83 8.33 12.43
CA HIS A 8 12.26 6.99 12.85
C HIS A 8 13.03 6.35 11.69
N PRO A 9 14.22 5.75 11.91
CA PRO A 9 14.89 4.96 10.90
C PRO A 9 14.25 3.56 10.72
N SER A 10 12.94 3.44 10.88
CA SER A 10 12.16 2.23 10.56
C SER A 10 11.00 2.59 9.63
N VAL A 11 11.18 2.31 8.33
CA VAL A 11 10.10 1.91 7.39
C VAL A 11 8.78 2.69 7.54
N SER A 12 8.78 3.98 7.20
CA SER A 12 7.59 4.82 7.22
C SER A 12 6.70 4.55 5.99
N GLY A 13 6.07 3.39 5.95
CA GLY A 13 5.06 2.99 4.97
C GLY A 13 4.32 1.75 5.46
N CYS A 14 3.01 1.66 5.27
CA CYS A 14 2.31 0.42 5.55
C CYS A 14 2.58 -0.61 4.46
N THR A 15 2.54 -1.89 4.81
CA THR A 15 2.61 -2.99 3.84
C THR A 15 1.29 -3.73 3.82
N PHE A 16 0.95 -4.27 2.65
CA PHE A 16 -0.16 -5.18 2.48
C PHE A 16 0.18 -6.54 3.12
N PRO A 17 -0.85 -7.36 3.45
CA PRO A 17 -0.64 -8.71 3.94
C PRO A 17 0.12 -9.56 2.91
N GLU A 18 1.03 -10.43 3.37
CA GLU A 18 1.87 -11.23 2.47
C GLU A 18 1.04 -12.22 1.64
N GLU A 19 -0.10 -12.66 2.17
CA GLU A 19 -1.07 -13.50 1.46
C GLU A 19 -1.71 -12.78 0.25
N TRP A 20 -1.60 -11.45 0.17
CA TRP A 20 -2.03 -10.67 -0.98
C TRP A 20 -0.93 -10.50 -2.01
N TYR A 21 0.31 -10.90 -1.74
CA TYR A 21 1.39 -10.68 -2.70
C TYR A 21 1.20 -11.53 -3.95
N GLY A 22 1.50 -10.93 -5.11
CA GLY A 22 1.38 -11.58 -6.40
C GLY A 22 0.53 -10.80 -7.38
N ARG A 23 0.03 -11.51 -8.40
CA ARG A 23 -0.69 -10.93 -9.54
C ARG A 23 -2.18 -11.23 -9.41
N TRP A 24 -2.98 -10.18 -9.50
CA TRP A 24 -4.42 -10.21 -9.30
C TRP A 24 -5.14 -9.75 -10.55
N PHE A 25 -6.29 -10.38 -10.79
CA PHE A 25 -7.25 -9.90 -11.78
C PHE A 25 -8.17 -8.86 -11.13
N GLN A 26 -8.34 -7.72 -11.77
CA GLN A 26 -9.34 -6.71 -11.40
C GLN A 26 -10.28 -6.49 -12.58
N SER A 27 -11.58 -6.72 -12.38
CA SER A 27 -12.59 -6.46 -13.41
C SER A 27 -12.53 -5.00 -13.86
N GLY A 28 -12.48 -4.79 -15.18
CA GLY A 28 -12.39 -3.46 -15.79
C GLY A 28 -10.97 -2.88 -15.88
N VAL A 29 -9.94 -3.57 -15.36
CA VAL A 29 -8.54 -3.22 -15.61
C VAL A 29 -7.99 -4.19 -16.66
N PRO A 30 -7.47 -3.71 -17.81
CA PRO A 30 -6.95 -4.58 -18.87
C PRO A 30 -5.76 -5.43 -18.41
N ASP A 31 -4.92 -4.87 -17.54
CA ASP A 31 -3.70 -5.49 -17.04
C ASP A 31 -3.88 -6.15 -15.67
N LEU A 32 -2.99 -7.10 -15.36
CA LEU A 32 -2.92 -7.67 -14.02
C LEU A 32 -2.39 -6.64 -13.02
N VAL A 33 -3.04 -6.56 -11.87
CA VAL A 33 -2.62 -5.72 -10.75
C VAL A 33 -1.61 -6.51 -9.92
N THR A 34 -0.42 -5.98 -9.69
CA THR A 34 0.56 -6.63 -8.81
C THR A 34 0.52 -5.97 -7.45
N VAL A 35 0.40 -6.78 -6.40
CA VAL A 35 0.54 -6.33 -5.01
C VAL A 35 1.88 -6.84 -4.51
N ASN A 36 2.72 -5.93 -4.03
CA ASN A 36 4.03 -6.27 -3.49
C ASN A 36 4.45 -5.26 -2.43
N GLY A 37 4.66 -5.74 -1.19
CA GLY A 37 5.06 -4.88 -0.08
C GLY A 37 4.02 -3.79 0.17
N SER A 38 4.38 -2.54 -0.11
CA SER A 38 3.53 -1.36 0.06
C SER A 38 2.87 -0.88 -1.23
N GLU A 39 3.08 -1.54 -2.36
CA GLU A 39 2.63 -1.05 -3.68
C GLU A 39 1.54 -1.94 -4.27
N ILE A 40 0.57 -1.30 -4.93
CA ILE A 40 -0.39 -1.92 -5.82
C ILE A 40 -0.25 -1.25 -7.20
N THR A 41 0.09 -2.03 -8.22
CA THR A 41 0.27 -1.50 -9.58
C THR A 41 -0.99 -0.76 -10.04
N SER A 42 -0.81 0.43 -10.62
CA SER A 42 -1.90 1.29 -11.10
C SER A 42 -2.88 1.77 -10.01
N LYS A 43 -2.47 1.72 -8.73
CA LYS A 43 -3.22 2.23 -7.56
C LYS A 43 -2.32 2.99 -6.57
N GLY A 44 -1.01 2.78 -6.63
CA GLY A 44 -0.03 3.53 -5.87
C GLY A 44 0.46 2.84 -4.61
N VAL A 45 0.84 3.63 -3.60
CA VAL A 45 1.59 3.18 -2.43
C VAL A 45 0.77 3.36 -1.15
N CYS A 46 0.84 2.37 -0.27
CA CYS A 46 0.22 2.37 1.04
C CYS A 46 0.88 3.41 1.96
N VAL A 47 0.08 4.32 2.52
CA VAL A 47 0.56 5.39 3.42
C VAL A 47 0.04 5.24 4.84
N GLU A 48 -1.10 4.58 5.04
CA GLU A 48 -1.66 4.30 6.39
C GLU A 48 -2.44 2.98 6.44
N LYS A 49 -2.44 2.32 7.60
CA LYS A 49 -3.22 1.11 7.89
C LYS A 49 -4.01 1.28 9.19
N ASN A 50 -5.28 0.92 9.16
CA ASN A 50 -6.13 0.84 10.35
C ASN A 50 -6.90 -0.49 10.35
N GLY A 51 -6.43 -1.46 11.13
CA GLY A 51 -6.98 -2.82 11.12
C GLY A 51 -6.75 -3.53 9.79
N ASP A 52 -7.84 -3.87 9.11
CA ASP A 52 -7.88 -4.49 7.77
C ASP A 52 -8.06 -3.47 6.62
N LYS A 53 -8.03 -2.16 6.94
CA LYS A 53 -8.19 -1.07 5.99
C LYS A 53 -6.86 -0.40 5.70
N PHE A 54 -6.66 -0.01 4.44
CA PHE A 54 -5.44 0.61 3.94
C PHE A 54 -5.77 1.88 3.18
N LEU A 55 -5.03 2.96 3.45
CA LEU A 55 -5.05 4.18 2.64
C LEU A 55 -3.91 4.09 1.62
N VAL A 56 -4.28 4.16 0.34
CA VAL A 56 -3.35 4.10 -0.80
C VAL A 56 -3.35 5.46 -1.48
N HIS A 57 -2.16 6.00 -1.72
CA HIS A 57 -1.97 7.25 -2.44
C HIS A 57 -1.47 6.93 -3.85
N ASP A 58 -2.19 7.41 -4.87
CA ASP A 58 -1.76 7.31 -6.27
C ASP A 58 -0.40 8.01 -6.46
N THR A 59 0.51 7.36 -7.16
CA THR A 59 1.81 7.93 -7.57
C THR A 59 1.68 8.69 -8.88
#